data_AF-A0A9P8F0V8-F1
#
_entry.id   AF-A0A9P8F0V8-F1
#
_cell.length_a   1.000
_cell.length_b   1.000
_cell.length_c   1.000
_cell.angle_alpha   90.00
_cell.angle_beta   90.00
_cell.angle_gamma   90.00
#
_symmetry.space_group_name_H-M   'P 1'
#
loop_
_entity.id
_entity.type
_entity.pdbx_description
1 polymer ?
#
loop_
_entity_poly.entity_id
_entity_poly.type
_entity_poly.pdbx_seq_one_letter_code
_entity_poly.pdbx_strand_id
1 'polypeptide(L)' 'MASTEFISLTFPNASNELQPIPGASVDPEFLVRYARSLDDYGYNYTLIPYGSTGFDPFTLGATVLAKTKNI' A
#
# COMPACT_ATOMS: atom_id res chain seq x y z
N MET A 1 -19.08 -22.91 -1.66
CA MET A 1 -17.64 -22.82 -1.31
C MET A 1 -17.29 -21.35 -1.27
N ALA A 2 -16.56 -20.88 -0.25
CA ALA A 2 -16.09 -19.50 -0.21
C ALA A 2 -14.94 -19.31 -1.23
N SER A 3 -14.86 -18.13 -1.86
CA SER A 3 -13.76 -17.76 -2.76
C SER A 3 -12.49 -17.45 -1.98
N THR A 4 -11.31 -17.71 -2.55
CA THR A 4 -10.03 -17.28 -1.99
C THR A 4 -9.91 -15.76 -1.99
N GLU A 5 -9.43 -15.19 -0.89
CA GLU A 5 -9.15 -13.76 -0.75
C GLU A 5 -7.66 -13.47 -0.83
N PHE A 6 -7.31 -12.33 -1.43
CA PHE A 6 -5.94 -11.86 -1.60
C PHE A 6 -5.72 -10.56 -0.83
N ILE A 7 -4.61 -10.50 -0.09
CA ILE A 7 -4.19 -9.33 0.67
C ILE A 7 -2.75 -8.96 0.33
N SER A 8 -2.45 -7.66 0.36
CA SER A 8 -1.09 -7.14 0.26
C SER A 8 -0.71 -6.23 1.43
N LEU A 9 0.59 -6.00 1.64
CA LEU A 9 1.12 -4.97 2.55
C LEU A 9 1.40 -3.68 1.75
N THR A 10 0.91 -2.53 2.17
CA THR A 10 1.16 -1.26 1.47
C THR A 10 2.58 -0.76 1.73
N PHE A 11 3.30 -0.47 0.65
CA PHE A 11 4.61 0.18 0.70
C PHE A 11 4.47 1.68 0.38
N PRO A 12 5.07 2.57 1.18
CA PRO A 12 5.01 4.01 0.96
C PRO A 12 5.96 4.50 -0.14
N ASN A 13 6.91 3.64 -0.57
CA ASN A 13 7.93 3.91 -1.59
C ASN A 13 8.53 2.57 -2.07
N ALA A 14 9.55 2.63 -2.93
CA ALA A 14 10.17 1.44 -3.52
C ALA A 14 11.09 0.64 -2.56
N SER A 15 11.34 1.12 -1.33
CA SER A 15 12.19 0.42 -0.36
C SER A 15 11.53 -0.85 0.16
N ASN A 16 12.27 -1.95 0.18
CA ASN A 16 11.83 -3.24 0.72
C ASN A 16 13.02 -4.03 1.30
N GLU A 17 12.76 -5.23 1.82
CA GLU A 17 13.74 -6.08 2.49
C GLU A 17 14.87 -6.56 1.55
N LEU A 18 14.59 -6.69 0.25
CA LEU A 18 15.57 -7.12 -0.75
C LEU A 18 16.39 -5.94 -1.29
N GLN A 19 15.77 -4.76 -1.38
CA GLN A 19 16.39 -3.54 -1.87
C GLN A 19 16.04 -2.36 -0.94
N PRO A 20 16.74 -2.22 0.20
CA PRO A 20 16.48 -1.14 1.15
C PRO A 20 16.98 0.20 0.58
N ILE A 21 16.21 1.26 0.80
CA ILE A 21 16.57 2.64 0.47
C ILE A 21 16.56 3.46 1.77
N PRO A 22 17.70 3.56 2.48
CA PRO A 22 17.76 4.26 3.77
C PRO A 22 17.32 5.72 3.65
N GLY A 23 16.45 6.16 4.56
CA GLY A 23 15.95 7.53 4.59
C GLY A 23 14.95 7.89 3.49
N ALA A 24 14.44 6.91 2.73
CA ALA A 24 13.41 7.16 1.73
C ALA A 24 12.15 7.76 2.38
N SER A 25 11.72 8.91 1.85
CA SER A 25 10.44 9.53 2.21
C SER A 25 9.26 8.78 1.60
N VAL A 26 8.03 9.20 1.91
CA VAL A 26 6.86 8.80 1.14
C VAL A 26 7.06 9.22 -0.32
N ASP A 27 6.75 8.30 -1.25
CA ASP A 27 6.68 8.55 -2.69
C ASP A 27 5.21 8.43 -3.13
N PRO A 28 4.51 9.55 -3.33
CA PRO A 28 3.10 9.53 -3.70
C PRO A 28 2.83 8.86 -5.05
N GLU A 29 3.73 9.02 -6.03
CA GLU A 29 3.54 8.42 -7.35
C GLU A 29 3.66 6.90 -7.28
N PHE A 30 4.64 6.40 -6.50
CA PHE A 30 4.76 4.99 -6.20
C PHE A 30 3.50 4.46 -5.50
N LEU A 31 3.04 5.13 -4.44
CA LEU A 31 1.87 4.70 -3.66
C LEU A 31 0.60 4.63 -4.52
N VAL A 32 0.37 5.65 -5.35
CA VAL A 32 -0.79 5.69 -6.26
C VAL A 32 -0.72 4.57 -7.29
N ARG A 33 0.45 4.32 -7.89
CA ARG A 33 0.65 3.23 -8.84
C ARG A 33 0.44 1.87 -8.18
N TYR A 34 0.96 1.70 -6.97
CA TYR A 34 0.84 0.48 -6.18
C TYR A 34 -0.63 0.18 -5.85
N ALA A 35 -1.35 1.15 -5.28
CA ALA A 35 -2.76 1.02 -4.91
C ALA A 35 -3.64 0.66 -6.11
N ARG A 36 -3.49 1.37 -7.24
CA ARG A 36 -4.22 1.06 -8.47
C ARG A 36 -3.93 -0.33 -9.00
N SER A 37 -2.68 -0.77 -8.92
CA SER A 37 -2.30 -2.12 -9.35
C SER A 37 -3.03 -3.18 -8.52
N LEU A 38 -3.10 -3.03 -7.19
CA LEU A 38 -3.84 -3.96 -6.34
C LEU A 38 -5.34 -4.01 -6.71
N ASP A 39 -5.95 -2.85 -6.92
CA ASP A 39 -7.36 -2.73 -7.30
C ASP A 39 -7.64 -3.33 -8.69
N ASP A 40 -6.79 -3.04 -9.68
CA ASP A 40 -6.88 -3.55 -11.06
C ASP A 40 -6.69 -5.07 -11.14
N TYR A 41 -5.86 -5.65 -10.27
CA TYR A 41 -5.62 -7.10 -10.20
C TYR A 41 -6.57 -7.85 -9.24
N GLY A 42 -7.55 -7.17 -8.64
CA GLY A 42 -8.59 -7.80 -7.82
C GLY A 42 -8.12 -8.27 -6.44
N TYR A 43 -7.15 -7.59 -5.84
CA TYR A 43 -6.86 -7.77 -4.41
C TYR A 43 -8.06 -7.32 -3.58
N ASN A 44 -8.36 -8.09 -2.52
CA ASN A 44 -9.49 -7.82 -1.64
C ASN A 44 -9.13 -6.81 -0.54
N TYR A 45 -7.87 -6.81 -0.11
CA TYR A 45 -7.43 -5.99 1.01
C TYR A 45 -5.98 -5.50 0.80
N THR A 46 -5.68 -4.34 1.39
CA THR A 46 -4.28 -3.98 1.67
C THR A 46 -4.12 -3.52 3.10
N LEU A 47 -3.08 -4.03 3.77
CA LEU A 47 -2.70 -3.65 5.11
C LEU A 47 -1.84 -2.39 5.06
N ILE A 48 -2.28 -1.32 5.73
CA ILE A 48 -1.45 -0.14 5.97
C ILE A 48 -0.63 -0.39 7.25
N PRO A 49 0.71 -0.51 7.17
CA PRO A 49 1.54 -0.75 8.34
C PRO A 49 1.53 0.46 9.28
N TYR A 50 1.52 0.19 10.59
CA TYR A 50 1.77 1.21 11.61
C TYR A 50 3.04 0.88 12.38
N GLY A 51 3.84 1.91 12.65
CA GLY A 51 4.92 1.88 13.62
C GLY A 51 5.15 3.29 14.16
N SER A 52 5.51 3.43 15.43
CA SER A 52 5.66 4.74 16.08
C SER A 52 6.69 5.66 15.41
N THR A 53 7.63 5.10 14.65
CA THR A 53 8.65 5.81 13.86
C THR A 53 8.35 5.83 12.36
N GLY A 54 7.22 5.28 11.95
CA GLY A 54 6.78 5.17 10.56
C GLY A 54 5.95 6.37 10.11
N PHE A 55 5.46 6.28 8.87
CA PHE A 55 4.53 7.27 8.32
C PHE A 55 3.12 7.10 8.90
N ASP A 56 2.36 8.19 8.95
CA ASP A 56 0.99 8.18 9.46
C ASP A 56 0.09 7.24 8.62
N PRO A 57 -0.46 6.17 9.23
CA PRO A 57 -1.22 5.18 8.48
C PRO A 57 -2.55 5.73 7.96
N PHE A 58 -3.13 6.75 8.61
CA PHE A 58 -4.39 7.34 8.16
C PHE A 58 -4.23 8.13 6.88
N THR A 59 -3.14 8.88 6.75
CA THR A 59 -2.81 9.64 5.53
C THR A 59 -2.50 8.71 4.35
N LEU A 60 -1.74 7.64 4.60
CA LEU A 60 -1.47 6.62 3.57
C LEU A 60 -2.78 5.92 3.15
N GLY A 61 -3.59 5.48 4.13
CA GLY A 61 -4.87 4.83 3.87
C GLY A 61 -5.86 5.72 3.11
N ALA A 62 -5.94 7.01 3.47
CA ALA A 62 -6.77 7.97 2.74
C ALA A 62 -6.33 8.13 1.27
N THR A 63 -5.02 8.11 1.01
CA THR A 63 -4.48 8.18 -0.35
C THR A 63 -4.81 6.93 -1.16
N VAL A 64 -4.71 5.74 -0.55
CA VAL A 64 -5.10 4.46 -1.18
C VAL A 64 -6.59 4.52 -1.55
N LEU A 65 -7.47 4.80 -0.58
CA LEU A 65 -8.93 4.86 -0.79
C LEU A 65 -9.33 5.91 -1.83
N ALA A 66 -8.60 7.02 -1.94
CA ALA A 66 -8.86 8.05 -2.95
C ALA A 66 -8.52 7.62 -4.39
N LYS A 67 -7.83 6.48 -4.58
CA LYS A 67 -7.33 6.01 -5.88
C LYS A 67 -7.78 4.61 -6.26
N THR A 68 -8.58 3.96 -5.43
CA THR A 68 -9.13 2.62 -5.64
C THR A 68 -10.66 2.63 -5.59
N LYS A 69 -11.28 1.53 -6.03
CA LYS A 69 -12.75 1.37 -6.05
C LYS A 69 -13.24 0.13 -5.31
N ASN A 70 -12.43 -0.92 -5.22
CA ASN A 70 -12.87 -2.25 -4.77
C ASN A 70 -12.06 -2.80 -3.58
N ILE A 71 -10.90 -2.21 -3.28
CA ILE A 71 -10.02 -2.55 -2.14
C ILE A 71 -10.17 -1.55 -0.99
#